data_AF-A0A9P1GIU0-F1
#
_entry.id   AF-A0A9P1GIU0-F1
#
_cell.length_a   1.000
_cell.length_b   1.000
_cell.length_c   1.000
_cell.angle_alpha   90.00
_cell.angle_beta   90.00
_cell.angle_gamma   90.00
#
_symmetry.space_group_name_H-M   'P 1'
#
loop_
_entity.id
_entity.type
_entity.pdbx_description
1 polymer ?
#
loop_
_entity_poly.entity_id
_entity_poly.type
_entity_poly.pdbx_seq_one_letter_code
_entity_poly.pdbx_strand_id
1 'polypeptide(L)'
;MKDRTDIFARARVRGTVCLPTSFVFTPGRRPAPHGAVRDVRAVAKPTEDQEARLELEREIARKAAFEEALEAERASYEAELARKTQEAEDRQ
;
A
#
# COMPACT_ATOMS: atom_id res chain seq x y z
N MET A 1 -3.70 45.22 21.01
CA MET A 1 -4.97 45.66 20.39
C MET A 1 -4.97 45.14 18.96
N LYS A 2 -5.95 44.29 18.60
CA LYS A 2 -6.38 43.85 17.26
C LYS A 2 -5.47 42.89 16.45
N ASP A 3 -5.76 41.61 16.66
CA ASP A 3 -6.19 40.61 15.67
C ASP A 3 -6.05 40.83 14.15
N ARG A 4 -5.53 39.74 13.55
CA ARG A 4 -5.99 39.00 12.35
C ARG A 4 -5.43 39.37 10.97
N THR A 5 -5.23 38.27 10.22
CA THR A 5 -5.22 38.11 8.76
C THR A 5 -3.99 38.67 8.03
N ASP A 6 -3.29 37.97 7.14
CA ASP A 6 -3.47 36.67 6.50
C ASP A 6 -2.26 36.46 5.56
N ILE A 7 -2.21 35.29 4.91
CA ILE A 7 -1.52 35.04 3.63
C ILE A 7 -0.02 34.74 3.73
N PHE A 8 0.26 33.45 3.89
CA PHE A 8 1.24 32.69 3.10
C PHE A 8 1.99 33.53 2.06
N ALA A 9 3.18 33.99 2.43
CA ALA A 9 4.11 34.61 1.50
C ALA A 9 4.51 33.57 0.43
N ARG A 10 3.83 33.62 -0.71
CA ARG A 10 4.17 32.87 -1.93
C ARG A 10 5.59 33.23 -2.34
N ALA A 11 6.54 32.33 -2.09
CA ALA A 11 7.89 32.44 -2.63
C ALA A 11 7.82 32.31 -4.16
N ARG A 12 7.97 33.44 -4.87
CA ARG A 12 8.20 33.44 -6.32
C ARG A 12 9.67 33.11 -6.56
N VAL A 13 9.95 31.88 -6.98
CA VAL A 13 11.26 31.48 -7.50
C VAL A 13 11.38 32.00 -8.94
N ARG A 14 12.21 33.02 -9.15
CA ARG A 14 12.75 33.38 -10.47
C ARG A 14 14.14 34.00 -10.30
N GLY A 15 15.14 33.37 -10.92
CA GLY A 15 16.44 34.00 -11.19
C GLY A 15 17.64 33.24 -10.64
N THR A 16 18.15 32.33 -11.47
CA THR A 16 19.54 31.81 -11.55
C THR A 16 20.55 32.32 -10.52
N VAL A 17 21.07 31.41 -9.67
CA VAL A 17 22.22 31.68 -8.80
C VAL A 17 23.48 31.02 -9.37
N CYS A 18 24.48 31.89 -9.56
CA CYS A 18 25.93 31.73 -9.73
C CYS A 18 26.50 30.36 -10.19
N LEU A 19 27.09 30.37 -11.39
CA LEU A 19 28.00 29.33 -11.86
C LEU A 19 29.34 29.38 -11.08
N PRO A 20 29.90 28.25 -10.62
CA PRO A 20 31.28 28.22 -10.16
C PRO A 20 32.23 28.23 -11.36
N THR A 21 32.98 29.32 -11.51
CA THR A 21 34.11 29.41 -12.44
C THR A 21 35.25 28.51 -11.98
N SER A 22 35.40 27.35 -12.61
CA SER A 22 36.69 26.64 -12.71
C SER A 22 36.68 25.69 -13.92
N PHE A 23 36.55 26.26 -15.12
CA PHE A 23 36.93 25.56 -16.34
C PHE A 23 38.43 25.80 -16.56
N VAL A 24 39.28 24.92 -16.03
CA VAL A 24 40.67 24.82 -16.48
C VAL A 24 40.64 24.12 -17.82
N PHE A 25 40.78 24.89 -18.90
CA PHE A 25 40.81 24.40 -20.27
C PHE A 25 42.06 23.53 -20.47
N THR A 26 41.88 22.21 -20.56
CA THR A 26 42.91 21.27 -21.04
C THR A 26 42.38 20.59 -22.31
N PRO A 27 42.85 20.93 -23.51
CA PRO A 27 42.39 20.28 -24.72
C PRO A 27 43.18 18.98 -24.89
N GLY A 28 42.58 17.84 -24.53
CA GLY A 28 43.14 16.54 -24.89
C GLY A 28 42.72 15.38 -24.01
N ARG A 29 41.59 14.74 -24.34
CA ARG A 29 41.38 13.27 -24.39
C ARG A 29 39.88 12.98 -24.42
N ARG A 30 39.45 12.18 -25.40
CA ARG A 30 38.07 11.66 -25.52
C ARG A 30 37.75 10.79 -24.29
N PRO A 31 36.61 10.96 -23.59
CA PRO A 31 36.18 9.97 -22.63
C PRO A 31 35.51 8.79 -23.38
N ALA A 32 35.96 7.58 -23.07
CA ALA A 32 35.37 6.32 -23.52
C ALA A 32 33.92 6.18 -22.99
N PRO A 33 33.05 5.37 -23.63
CA PRO A 33 31.70 5.14 -23.12
C PRO A 33 31.81 4.31 -21.84
N HIS A 34 31.74 4.97 -20.69
CA HIS A 34 31.72 4.28 -19.40
C HIS A 34 30.36 3.60 -19.22
N GLY A 35 30.38 2.29 -19.48
CA GLY A 35 29.76 1.22 -18.70
C GLY A 35 28.42 1.51 -18.02
N ALA A 36 27.39 0.81 -18.52
CA ALA A 36 26.19 0.34 -17.84
C ALA A 36 25.91 0.92 -16.43
N VAL A 37 24.96 1.85 -16.38
CA VAL A 37 24.21 2.13 -15.15
C VAL A 37 23.49 0.83 -14.77
N ARG A 38 23.92 0.18 -13.68
CA ARG A 38 23.15 -0.92 -13.10
C ARG A 38 21.82 -0.36 -12.63
N ASP A 39 20.73 -0.83 -13.21
CA ASP A 39 19.39 -0.63 -12.68
C ASP A 39 19.29 -1.35 -11.32
N VAL A 40 19.70 -0.67 -10.26
CA VAL A 40 19.37 -1.09 -8.90
C VAL A 40 17.89 -0.78 -8.75
N ARG A 41 17.04 -1.79 -9.02
CA ARG A 41 15.64 -1.78 -8.62
C ARG A 41 15.61 -1.62 -7.10
N ALA A 42 15.48 -0.38 -6.64
CA ALA A 42 15.18 -0.10 -5.25
C ALA A 42 13.82 -0.73 -4.96
N VAL A 43 13.82 -1.90 -4.32
CA VAL A 43 12.62 -2.45 -3.71
C VAL A 43 12.28 -1.50 -2.56
N ALA A 44 11.45 -0.51 -2.85
CA ALA A 44 10.94 0.41 -1.85
C ALA A 44 10.21 -0.44 -0.80
N LYS A 45 10.64 -0.32 0.46
CA LYS A 45 9.87 -0.89 1.56
C LYS A 45 8.47 -0.27 1.52
N PRO A 46 7.41 -1.06 1.75
CA PRO A 46 6.08 -0.50 1.82
C PRO A 46 6.07 0.62 2.86
N THR A 47 5.48 1.75 2.49
CA THR A 47 5.26 2.82 3.47
C THR A 47 4.32 2.30 4.56
N GLU A 48 4.38 2.87 5.76
CA GLU A 48 3.54 2.46 6.90
C GLU A 48 2.04 2.37 6.52
N ASP A 49 1.57 3.27 5.63
CA ASP A 49 0.21 3.25 5.07
C ASP A 49 -0.10 2.00 4.23
N GLN A 50 0.88 1.46 3.51
CA GLN A 50 0.73 0.24 2.72
C GLN A 50 0.71 -1.00 3.62
N GLU A 51 1.51 -1.02 4.67
CA GLU A 51 1.49 -2.10 5.67
C GLU A 51 0.13 -2.13 6.38
N ALA A 52 -0.37 -0.98 6.84
CA ALA A 52 -1.68 -0.88 7.47
C ALA A 52 -2.84 -1.33 6.56
N ARG A 53 -2.76 -1.02 5.25
CA ARG A 53 -3.73 -1.50 4.26
C ARG A 53 -3.70 -3.02 4.11
N LEU A 54 -2.52 -3.61 4.03
CA LEU A 54 -2.37 -5.07 3.91
C LEU A 54 -2.84 -5.80 5.17
N GLU A 55 -2.63 -5.20 6.34
CA GLU A 55 -3.16 -5.74 7.61
C GLU A 55 -4.69 -5.70 7.65
N LEU A 56 -5.30 -4.58 7.24
CA LEU A 56 -6.75 -4.46 7.15
C LEU A 56 -7.36 -5.49 6.19
N GLU A 57 -6.75 -5.68 5.01
CA GLU A 57 -7.20 -6.68 4.04
C GLU A 57 -7.13 -8.11 4.62
N ARG A 58 -6.08 -8.42 5.37
CA ARG A 58 -5.95 -9.71 6.07
C ARG A 58 -7.01 -9.89 7.15
N GLU A 59 -7.33 -8.86 7.91
CA GLU A 59 -8.39 -8.93 8.91
C GLU A 59 -9.77 -9.15 8.29
N ILE A 60 -10.08 -8.46 7.19
CA ILE A 60 -11.33 -8.65 6.45
C ILE A 60 -11.43 -10.09 5.95
N ALA A 61 -10.35 -10.62 5.34
CA ALA A 61 -10.31 -12.00 4.86
C ALA A 61 -10.51 -13.02 5.99
N ARG A 62 -9.91 -12.79 7.17
CA ARG A 62 -10.10 -13.65 8.35
C ARG A 62 -11.54 -13.63 8.85
N LYS A 63 -12.19 -12.46 8.89
CA LYS A 63 -13.60 -12.35 9.29
C LYS A 63 -14.51 -13.07 8.32
N ALA A 64 -14.31 -12.89 7.01
CA ALA A 64 -15.08 -13.59 5.99
C ALA A 64 -14.96 -15.11 6.11
N ALA A 65 -13.73 -15.63 6.29
CA ALA A 65 -13.52 -17.06 6.47
C ALA A 65 -14.15 -17.61 7.77
N PHE A 66 -14.17 -16.81 8.84
CA PHE A 66 -14.82 -17.18 10.09
C PHE A 66 -16.35 -17.21 9.95
N GLU A 67 -16.92 -16.23 9.28
CA GLU A 67 -18.36 -16.18 8.99
C GLU A 67 -18.80 -17.36 8.13
N GLU A 68 -18.03 -17.70 7.08
CA GLU A 68 -18.29 -18.87 6.24
C GLU A 68 -18.24 -20.18 7.05
N ALA A 69 -17.26 -20.33 7.93
CA ALA A 69 -17.17 -21.50 8.81
C ALA A 69 -18.38 -21.61 9.76
N LEU A 70 -18.84 -20.48 10.31
CA LEU A 70 -20.01 -20.42 11.19
C LEU A 70 -21.29 -20.80 10.43
N GLU A 71 -21.43 -20.34 9.19
CA GLU A 71 -22.55 -20.68 8.33
C GLU A 71 -22.56 -22.17 7.98
N ALA A 72 -21.39 -22.76 7.68
CA ALA A 72 -21.27 -24.19 7.45
C ALA A 72 -21.66 -25.02 8.68
N GLU A 73 -21.27 -24.58 9.88
CA GLU A 73 -21.64 -25.25 11.13
C GLU A 73 -23.16 -25.20 11.34
N ARG A 74 -23.79 -24.03 11.14
CA ARG A 74 -25.25 -23.89 11.22
C ARG A 74 -25.97 -24.79 10.23
N ALA A 75 -25.53 -24.81 8.98
CA ALA A 75 -26.10 -25.66 7.95
C ALA A 75 -25.99 -27.15 8.33
N SER A 76 -24.91 -27.56 8.99
CA SER A 76 -24.74 -28.94 9.47
C SER A 76 -25.77 -29.29 10.55
N TYR A 77 -25.99 -28.41 11.53
CA TYR A 77 -26.99 -28.63 12.58
C TYR A 77 -28.42 -28.63 12.02
N GLU A 78 -28.72 -27.74 11.09
CA GLU A 78 -30.03 -27.71 10.42
C GLU A 78 -30.28 -29.01 9.63
N ALA A 79 -29.28 -29.52 8.93
CA ALA A 79 -29.36 -30.79 8.23
C ALA A 79 -29.58 -31.98 9.17
N GLU A 80 -28.90 -32.00 10.33
CA GLU A 80 -29.13 -33.03 11.35
C GLU A 80 -30.55 -32.95 11.93
N LEU A 81 -31.03 -31.73 12.19
CA LEU A 81 -32.38 -31.52 12.69
C LEU A 81 -33.42 -32.05 11.69
N ALA A 82 -33.25 -31.71 10.41
CA ALA A 82 -34.12 -32.17 9.33
C ALA A 82 -34.12 -33.70 9.18
N ARG A 83 -32.96 -34.35 9.34
CA ARG A 83 -32.89 -35.82 9.34
C ARG A 83 -33.65 -36.43 10.50
N LYS A 84 -33.51 -35.87 11.71
CA LYS A 84 -34.23 -36.35 12.89
C LYS A 84 -35.73 -36.15 12.78
N THR A 85 -36.19 -35.03 12.21
CA THR A 85 -37.62 -34.81 11.98
C THR A 85 -38.18 -35.82 10.98
N GLN A 86 -37.46 -36.08 9.90
CA GLN A 86 -37.88 -37.07 8.90
C GLN A 86 -37.90 -38.50 9.48
N GLU A 87 -36.88 -38.88 10.26
CA GLU A 87 -36.85 -40.20 10.94
C GLU A 87 -37.99 -40.36 11.96
N ALA A 88 -38.43 -39.26 12.58
CA ALA A 88 -39.58 -39.28 13.49
C ALA A 88 -40.91 -39.44 12.74
N GLU A 89 -41.06 -38.81 11.57
CA GLU A 89 -42.23 -38.97 10.69
C GLU A 89 -42.31 -40.39 10.13
N ASP A 90 -41.19 -40.96 9.67
CA ASP A 90 -41.13 -42.32 9.11
C ASP A 90 -41.46 -43.42 10.13
N ARG A 91 -41.43 -43.11 11.43
CA ARG A 91 -41.74 -44.03 12.54
C ARG A 91 -43.19 -43.96 13.02
N GLN A 92 -44.00 -43.02 12.53
CA GLN A 92 -45.42 -42.87 12.87
C GLN A 92 -46.31 -43.69 11.92
#